data_AF-A0B907-F1
#
_entry.id   AF-A0B907-F1
#
_cell.length_a   1.000
_cell.length_b   1.000
_cell.length_c   1.000
_cell.angle_alpha   90.00
_cell.angle_beta   90.00
_cell.angle_gamma   90.00
#
_symmetry.space_group_name_H-M   'P 1'
#
loop_
_entity.id
_entity.type
_entity.pdbx_description
1 polymer ?
#
loop_
_entity_poly.entity_id
_entity_poly.type
_entity_poly.pdbx_seq_one_letter_code
_entity_poly.pdbx_strand_id
1 'polypeptide(L)'
;MLKVRGAIRARAEEFLKVLAEVEQSLSRCSDETTRLARALALLELAYLPLRPEMCPFCVEYADERCSECGYAETHGGICNSDSSRFVQLSDAIMNLGAAVKFSDPDGIAEENIQSSISSARMATDALLSELGRLDASGLMRAKALYIKEILRALPVRGALDQLRQICISRAELYW
;
A
#
# COMPACT_ATOMS: atom_id res chain seq x y z
N MET A 1 11.17 16.38 6.60
CA MET A 1 11.59 14.97 6.77
C MET A 1 11.14 14.28 8.07
N LEU A 2 11.44 14.80 9.28
CA LEU A 2 11.08 14.11 10.55
C LEU A 2 9.57 13.80 10.68
N LYS A 3 8.70 14.76 10.33
CA LYS A 3 7.23 14.58 10.37
C LYS A 3 6.76 13.42 9.48
N VAL A 4 7.27 13.34 8.25
CA VAL A 4 6.90 12.33 7.24
C VAL A 4 7.30 10.94 7.72
N ARG A 5 8.54 10.80 8.22
CA ARG A 5 9.03 9.54 8.78
C ARG A 5 8.20 9.11 9.99
N GLY A 6 7.83 10.05 10.85
CA GLY A 6 6.94 9.81 11.99
C GLY A 6 5.56 9.31 11.56
N ALA A 7 4.96 9.94 10.55
CA ALA A 7 3.66 9.53 10.00
C ALA A 7 3.71 8.12 9.39
N ILE A 8 4.73 7.83 8.56
CA ILE A 8 4.90 6.50 7.97
C ILE A 8 5.15 5.44 9.05
N ARG A 9 6.02 5.74 10.02
CA ARG A 9 6.31 4.84 11.14
C ARG A 9 5.06 4.52 11.94
N ALA A 10 4.32 5.54 12.38
CA ALA A 10 3.10 5.35 13.16
C ALA A 10 2.08 4.49 12.41
N ARG A 11 1.90 4.73 11.10
CA ARG A 11 0.99 3.96 10.26
C ARG A 11 1.44 2.51 10.07
N ALA A 12 2.73 2.27 9.87
CA ALA A 12 3.31 0.93 9.74
C ALA A 12 3.24 0.14 11.06
N GLU A 13 3.54 0.77 12.19
CA GLU A 13 3.44 0.14 13.51
C GLU A 13 1.97 -0.19 13.88
N GLU A 14 1.02 0.68 13.50
CA GLU A 14 -0.41 0.39 13.61
C GLU A 14 -0.80 -0.81 12.74
N PHE A 15 -0.35 -0.85 11.49
CA PHE A 15 -0.64 -1.95 10.57
C PHE A 15 -0.14 -3.30 11.11
N LEU A 16 1.09 -3.35 11.64
CA LEU A 16 1.65 -4.56 12.26
C LEU A 16 0.79 -5.09 13.41
N LYS A 17 0.25 -4.19 14.25
CA LYS A 17 -0.67 -4.58 15.34
C LYS A 17 -1.95 -5.20 14.78
N VAL A 18 -2.55 -4.57 13.76
CA VAL A 18 -3.77 -5.11 13.15
C VAL A 18 -3.50 -6.46 12.46
N LEU A 19 -2.37 -6.63 11.79
CA LEU A 19 -1.98 -7.93 11.22
C LEU A 19 -1.84 -9.02 12.29
N ALA A 20 -1.40 -8.69 13.51
CA ALA A 20 -1.38 -9.62 14.64
C ALA A 20 -2.78 -10.01 15.14
N GLU A 21 -3.71 -9.06 15.16
CA GLU A 21 -5.10 -9.34 15.53
C GLU A 21 -5.81 -10.22 14.49
N VAL A 22 -5.57 -9.96 13.19
CA VAL A 22 -6.10 -10.79 12.09
C VAL A 22 -5.51 -12.20 12.16
N GLU A 23 -4.20 -12.33 12.39
CA GLU A 23 -3.55 -13.64 12.50
C GLU A 23 -4.12 -14.47 13.65
N GLN A 24 -4.34 -13.87 14.83
CA GLN A 24 -4.97 -14.57 15.95
C GLN A 24 -6.40 -15.02 15.64
N SER A 25 -7.11 -14.27 14.79
CA SER A 25 -8.48 -14.57 14.40
C SER A 25 -8.60 -15.73 13.40
N LEU A 26 -7.54 -16.02 12.61
CA LEU A 26 -7.52 -17.16 11.66
C LEU A 26 -7.92 -18.48 12.33
N SER A 27 -7.33 -18.77 13.50
CA SER A 27 -7.59 -19.99 14.26
C SER A 27 -9.04 -20.15 14.75
N ARG A 28 -9.85 -19.09 14.71
CA ARG A 28 -11.20 -19.04 15.28
C ARG A 28 -12.31 -19.01 14.23
N CYS A 29 -11.96 -18.84 12.95
CA CYS A 29 -12.90 -18.47 11.88
C CYS A 29 -12.75 -19.36 10.63
N SER A 30 -12.54 -20.67 10.78
CA SER A 30 -12.30 -21.60 9.66
C SER A 30 -13.36 -21.52 8.55
N ASP A 31 -14.63 -21.33 8.93
CA ASP A 31 -15.76 -21.30 8.00
C ASP A 31 -15.96 -19.92 7.33
N GLU A 32 -15.21 -18.90 7.76
CA GLU A 32 -15.28 -17.52 7.24
C GLU A 32 -14.02 -17.11 6.45
N THR A 33 -13.21 -18.07 6.00
CA THR A 33 -11.93 -17.85 5.32
C THR A 33 -12.02 -16.82 4.19
N THR A 34 -13.04 -16.91 3.31
CA THR A 34 -13.25 -15.93 2.22
C THR A 34 -13.51 -14.52 2.72
N ARG A 35 -14.34 -14.38 3.77
CA ARG A 35 -14.67 -13.08 4.38
C ARG A 35 -13.44 -12.47 5.04
N LEU A 36 -12.62 -13.30 5.69
CA LEU A 36 -11.37 -12.89 6.31
C LEU A 36 -10.33 -12.46 5.27
N ALA A 37 -10.17 -13.22 4.18
CA ALA A 37 -9.30 -12.85 3.06
C ALA A 37 -9.71 -11.50 2.46
N ARG A 38 -11.01 -11.29 2.25
CA ARG A 38 -11.54 -10.00 1.77
C ARG A 38 -11.25 -8.86 2.74
N ALA A 39 -11.50 -9.07 4.04
CA ALA A 39 -11.24 -8.07 5.07
C ALA A 39 -9.75 -7.72 5.14
N LEU A 40 -8.87 -8.73 5.07
CA LEU A 40 -7.43 -8.54 5.03
C LEU A 40 -7.01 -7.76 3.78
N ALA A 41 -7.47 -8.15 2.59
CA ALA A 41 -7.15 -7.42 1.36
C ALA A 41 -7.54 -5.93 1.44
N LEU A 42 -8.73 -5.61 1.95
CA LEU A 42 -9.15 -4.22 2.15
C LEU A 42 -8.31 -3.50 3.20
N LEU A 43 -7.91 -4.21 4.27
CA LEU A 43 -7.02 -3.68 5.29
C LEU A 43 -5.65 -3.32 4.70
N GLU A 44 -5.01 -4.26 4.00
CA GLU A 44 -3.70 -4.06 3.37
C GLU A 44 -3.70 -2.84 2.43
N LEU A 45 -4.76 -2.68 1.62
CA LEU A 45 -4.94 -1.51 0.75
C LEU A 45 -5.11 -0.21 1.55
N ALA A 46 -5.88 -0.22 2.65
CA ALA A 46 -6.14 0.96 3.47
C ALA A 46 -4.91 1.47 4.25
N TYR A 47 -3.89 0.63 4.41
CA TYR A 47 -2.64 0.97 5.10
C TYR A 47 -1.50 1.39 4.16
N LEU A 48 -1.74 1.47 2.85
CA LEU A 48 -0.76 1.99 1.90
C LEU A 48 -0.42 3.47 2.19
N PRO A 49 0.87 3.88 2.13
CA PRO A 49 1.31 5.21 2.52
C PRO A 49 1.13 6.25 1.41
N LEU A 50 -0.09 6.34 0.86
CA LEU A 50 -0.42 7.18 -0.30
C LEU A 50 -0.91 8.58 0.07
N ARG A 51 -1.14 8.84 1.36
CA ARG A 51 -1.67 10.14 1.79
C ARG A 51 -0.61 11.25 1.73
N PRO A 52 -1.01 12.52 1.49
CA PRO A 52 -0.09 13.66 1.38
C PRO A 52 0.83 13.82 2.60
N GLU A 53 0.36 13.57 3.82
CA GLU A 53 1.16 13.66 5.06
C GLU A 53 2.33 12.66 5.12
N MET A 54 2.29 11.62 4.27
CA MET A 54 3.34 10.61 4.11
C MET A 54 4.20 10.86 2.87
N CYS A 55 3.99 11.95 2.14
CA CYS A 55 4.85 12.37 1.04
C CYS A 55 5.89 13.39 1.55
N PRO A 56 7.21 13.13 1.41
CA PRO A 56 8.22 14.09 1.85
C PRO A 56 8.10 15.43 1.15
N PHE A 57 7.68 15.43 -0.12
CA PHE A 57 7.50 16.63 -0.91
C PHE A 57 6.25 17.41 -0.53
N CYS A 58 5.08 16.77 -0.34
CA CYS A 58 3.87 17.50 0.06
C CYS A 58 3.99 18.14 1.45
N VAL A 59 4.77 17.54 2.36
CA VAL A 59 5.00 18.12 3.70
C VAL A 59 5.97 19.30 3.66
N GLU A 60 6.89 19.32 2.70
CA GLU A 60 7.90 20.38 2.55
C GLU A 60 7.41 21.53 1.65
N TYR A 61 6.70 21.19 0.59
CA TYR A 61 6.11 22.08 -0.39
C TYR A 61 4.61 22.13 -0.12
N ALA A 62 4.16 23.19 0.57
CA ALA A 62 2.75 23.56 0.58
C ALA A 62 2.24 23.76 -0.86
N ASP A 63 0.95 23.56 -1.10
CA ASP A 63 0.31 23.42 -2.43
C ASP A 63 0.82 24.41 -3.50
N GLU A 64 1.14 25.64 -3.13
CA GLU A 64 1.64 26.71 -4.00
C GLU A 64 2.95 26.41 -4.75
N ARG A 65 3.75 25.44 -4.29
CA ARG A 65 5.04 25.07 -4.94
C ARG A 65 5.08 23.61 -5.41
N CYS A 66 3.93 22.97 -5.61
CA CYS A 66 3.85 21.57 -6.03
C CYS A 66 4.51 21.32 -7.39
N SER A 67 4.48 22.29 -8.31
CA SER A 67 5.12 22.22 -9.63
C SER A 67 6.66 22.18 -9.57
N GLU A 68 7.25 22.56 -8.44
CA GLU A 68 8.71 22.61 -8.23
C GLU A 68 9.18 21.49 -7.29
N CYS A 69 8.28 20.62 -6.84
CA CYS A 69 8.65 19.56 -5.91
C CYS A 69 9.38 18.41 -6.61
N GLY A 70 10.15 17.61 -5.87
CA GLY A 70 10.93 16.51 -6.44
C GLY A 70 10.11 15.47 -7.21
N TYR A 71 8.81 15.32 -6.91
CA TYR A 71 7.92 14.49 -7.73
C TYR A 71 7.63 15.13 -9.10
N ALA A 72 7.34 16.43 -9.13
CA ALA A 72 7.09 17.13 -10.37
C ALA A 72 8.34 17.17 -11.25
N GLU A 73 9.52 17.32 -10.65
CA GLU A 73 10.80 17.21 -11.36
C GLU A 73 11.03 15.80 -11.93
N THR A 74 10.73 14.76 -11.16
CA THR A 74 10.93 13.35 -11.59
C THR A 74 9.97 12.94 -12.70
N HIS A 75 8.70 13.37 -12.63
CA HIS A 75 7.64 12.90 -13.53
C HIS A 75 7.18 13.94 -14.56
N GLY A 76 7.74 15.15 -14.56
CA GLY A 76 7.36 16.23 -15.48
C GLY A 76 5.98 16.83 -15.22
N GLY A 77 5.44 16.73 -14.00
CA GLY A 77 4.12 17.27 -13.65
C GLY A 77 3.68 17.01 -12.21
N ILE A 78 2.72 17.80 -11.73
CA ILE A 78 2.19 17.71 -10.36
C ILE A 78 1.46 16.39 -10.10
N CYS A 79 1.51 15.90 -8.85
CA CYS A 79 0.98 14.59 -8.49
C CYS A 79 -0.55 14.52 -8.46
N ASN A 80 -1.28 15.63 -8.49
CA ASN A 80 -2.75 15.65 -8.46
C ASN A 80 -3.38 15.92 -9.84
N SER A 81 -2.59 15.92 -10.93
CA SER A 81 -3.17 15.96 -12.28
C SER A 81 -3.78 14.60 -12.63
N ASP A 82 -4.89 14.61 -13.38
CA ASP A 82 -5.64 13.40 -13.77
C ASP A 82 -4.77 12.36 -14.49
N SER A 83 -3.75 12.82 -15.22
CA SER A 83 -2.83 11.95 -15.96
C SER A 83 -1.57 11.56 -15.19
N SER A 84 -1.39 12.04 -13.95
CA SER A 84 -0.20 11.75 -13.14
C SER A 84 -0.11 10.25 -12.77
N ARG A 85 1.12 9.76 -12.56
CA ARG A 85 1.35 8.38 -12.11
C ARG A 85 0.73 8.09 -10.74
N PHE A 86 0.73 9.06 -9.84
CA PHE A 86 0.06 8.97 -8.54
C PHE A 86 -1.45 8.79 -8.67
N VAL A 87 -2.13 9.61 -9.48
CA VAL A 87 -3.58 9.47 -9.70
C VAL A 87 -3.89 8.12 -10.35
N GLN A 88 -3.14 7.72 -11.38
CA GLN A 88 -3.32 6.40 -12.02
C GLN A 88 -3.16 5.23 -11.02
N LEU A 89 -2.19 5.29 -10.11
CA LEU A 89 -2.02 4.28 -9.07
C LEU A 89 -3.19 4.32 -8.06
N SER A 90 -3.57 5.52 -7.62
CA SER A 90 -4.64 5.72 -6.63
C SER A 90 -5.98 5.21 -7.17
N ASP A 91 -6.30 5.51 -8.43
CA ASP A 91 -7.50 5.03 -9.11
C ASP A 91 -7.49 3.51 -9.27
N ALA A 92 -6.35 2.93 -9.65
CA ALA A 92 -6.22 1.48 -9.76
C ALA A 92 -6.46 0.79 -8.40
N ILE A 93 -5.92 1.35 -7.31
CA ILE A 93 -6.12 0.84 -5.96
C ILE A 93 -7.58 0.99 -5.51
N MET A 94 -8.22 2.13 -5.79
CA MET A 94 -9.64 2.33 -5.47
C MET A 94 -10.52 1.33 -6.23
N ASN A 95 -10.23 1.09 -7.52
CA ASN A 95 -10.94 0.12 -8.33
C ASN A 95 -10.75 -1.32 -7.83
N LEU A 96 -9.52 -1.68 -7.45
CA LEU A 96 -9.23 -2.99 -6.84
C LEU A 96 -9.97 -3.13 -5.50
N GLY A 97 -9.92 -2.11 -4.63
CA GLY A 97 -10.62 -2.12 -3.35
C GLY A 97 -12.14 -2.24 -3.51
N ALA A 98 -12.72 -1.55 -4.50
CA ALA A 98 -14.14 -1.69 -4.83
C ALA A 98 -14.44 -3.12 -5.31
N ALA A 99 -13.63 -3.67 -6.21
CA ALA A 99 -13.81 -5.04 -6.70
C ALA A 99 -13.72 -6.07 -5.55
N VAL A 100 -12.72 -5.95 -4.68
CA VAL A 100 -12.57 -6.80 -3.48
C VAL A 100 -13.79 -6.67 -2.57
N LYS A 101 -14.34 -5.46 -2.39
CA LYS A 101 -15.52 -5.25 -1.53
C LYS A 101 -16.79 -5.92 -2.07
N PHE A 102 -16.97 -5.92 -3.39
CA PHE A 102 -18.20 -6.39 -4.06
C PHE A 102 -18.09 -7.77 -4.70
N SER A 103 -16.91 -8.40 -4.67
CA SER A 103 -16.68 -9.76 -5.14
C SER A 103 -16.19 -10.63 -3.99
N ASP A 104 -16.61 -11.89 -3.97
CA ASP A 104 -16.02 -12.87 -3.07
C ASP A 104 -14.77 -13.47 -3.73
N PRO A 105 -13.60 -13.39 -3.09
CA PRO A 105 -12.42 -14.08 -3.59
C PRO A 105 -12.62 -15.59 -3.43
N ASP A 106 -13.14 -16.25 -4.47
CA ASP A 106 -13.41 -17.68 -4.47
C ASP A 106 -12.15 -18.52 -4.20
N GLY A 107 -12.32 -19.57 -3.38
CA GLY A 107 -11.32 -20.63 -3.22
C GLY A 107 -9.99 -20.20 -2.61
N ILE A 108 -10.01 -19.19 -1.72
CA ILE A 108 -8.82 -18.82 -0.94
C ILE A 108 -8.68 -19.76 0.25
N ALA A 109 -7.56 -20.47 0.31
CA ALA A 109 -7.21 -21.32 1.44
C ALA A 109 -6.63 -20.48 2.59
N GLU A 110 -6.74 -20.99 3.81
CA GLU A 110 -6.17 -20.35 5.01
C GLU A 110 -4.66 -20.06 4.86
N GLU A 111 -3.91 -21.00 4.25
CA GLU A 111 -2.49 -20.86 3.95
C GLU A 111 -2.16 -19.62 3.10
N ASN A 112 -3.08 -19.20 2.21
CA ASN A 112 -2.90 -17.98 1.43
C ASN A 112 -3.04 -16.73 2.30
N ILE A 113 -3.94 -16.75 3.29
CA ILE A 113 -4.10 -15.63 4.23
C ILE A 113 -2.86 -15.55 5.13
N GLN A 114 -2.38 -16.68 5.65
CA GLN A 114 -1.15 -16.73 6.45
C GLN A 114 0.07 -16.22 5.65
N SER A 115 0.19 -16.64 4.39
CA SER A 115 1.26 -16.17 3.49
C SER A 115 1.16 -14.66 3.20
N SER A 116 -0.05 -14.14 3.00
CA SER A 116 -0.35 -12.71 2.86
C SER A 116 0.11 -11.93 4.10
N ILE A 117 -0.32 -12.33 5.30
CA ILE A 117 0.08 -11.70 6.57
C ILE A 117 1.60 -11.70 6.74
N SER A 118 2.25 -12.84 6.53
CA SER A 118 3.69 -12.98 6.65
C SER A 118 4.44 -12.04 5.67
N SER A 119 4.01 -12.01 4.41
CA SER A 119 4.59 -11.15 3.38
C SER A 119 4.38 -9.67 3.70
N ALA A 120 3.19 -9.28 4.13
CA ALA A 120 2.86 -7.92 4.53
C ALA A 120 3.70 -7.46 5.74
N ARG A 121 3.90 -8.33 6.74
CA ARG A 121 4.80 -8.05 7.86
C ARG A 121 6.24 -7.84 7.41
N MET A 122 6.77 -8.77 6.61
CA MET A 122 8.14 -8.65 6.09
C MET A 122 8.36 -7.34 5.33
N ALA A 123 7.41 -6.95 4.47
CA ALA A 123 7.45 -5.69 3.75
C ALA A 123 7.40 -4.47 4.70
N THR A 124 6.57 -4.54 5.74
CA THR A 124 6.42 -3.46 6.74
C THR A 124 7.66 -3.30 7.60
N ASP A 125 8.24 -4.40 8.07
CA ASP A 125 9.49 -4.40 8.83
C ASP A 125 10.66 -3.87 7.98
N ALA A 126 10.74 -4.28 6.72
CA ALA A 126 11.73 -3.75 5.77
C ALA A 126 11.56 -2.24 5.56
N LEU A 127 10.33 -1.73 5.44
CA LEU A 127 10.12 -0.28 5.36
C LEU A 127 10.61 0.42 6.64
N LEU A 128 10.24 -0.10 7.81
CA LEU A 128 10.59 0.48 9.11
C LEU A 128 12.11 0.54 9.35
N SER A 129 12.87 -0.48 8.91
CA SER A 129 14.34 -0.50 9.04
C SER A 129 15.03 0.56 8.20
N GLU A 130 14.40 0.98 7.10
CA GLU A 130 14.94 1.97 6.16
C GLU A 130 14.64 3.43 6.56
N LEU A 131 13.56 3.67 7.31
CA LEU A 131 13.04 5.03 7.53
C LEU A 131 14.07 6.02 8.11
N GLY A 132 15.00 5.56 8.94
CA GLY A 132 15.98 6.42 9.62
C GLY A 132 17.04 7.02 8.70
N ARG A 133 17.34 6.36 7.57
CA ARG A 133 18.55 6.61 6.77
C ARG A 133 18.31 7.22 5.38
N LEU A 134 17.07 7.26 4.91
CA LEU A 134 16.74 7.68 3.56
C LEU A 134 16.48 9.19 3.42
N ASP A 135 17.01 9.80 2.37
CA ASP A 135 16.61 11.14 1.92
C ASP A 135 15.19 11.12 1.31
N ALA A 136 14.72 12.25 0.76
CA ALA A 136 13.36 12.33 0.20
C ALA A 136 13.16 11.37 -0.98
N SER A 137 14.12 11.31 -1.91
CA SER A 137 14.05 10.44 -3.09
C SER A 137 14.14 8.96 -2.71
N GLY A 138 15.06 8.61 -1.80
CA GLY A 138 15.20 7.27 -1.23
C GLY A 138 13.94 6.84 -0.50
N LEU A 139 13.31 7.73 0.28
CA LEU A 139 12.05 7.45 0.96
C LEU A 139 10.93 7.14 -0.03
N MET A 140 10.86 7.87 -1.14
CA MET A 140 9.87 7.60 -2.20
C MET A 140 10.12 6.26 -2.90
N ARG A 141 11.39 5.89 -3.17
CA ARG A 141 11.74 4.55 -3.69
C ARG A 141 11.32 3.45 -2.72
N ALA A 142 11.61 3.61 -1.43
CA ALA A 142 11.24 2.65 -0.40
C ALA A 142 9.72 2.52 -0.27
N LYS A 143 8.97 3.63 -0.36
CA LYS A 143 7.50 3.61 -0.42
C LYS A 143 6.99 2.87 -1.65
N ALA A 144 7.54 3.13 -2.84
CA ALA A 144 7.14 2.46 -4.07
C ALA A 144 7.33 0.94 -3.96
N LEU A 145 8.50 0.52 -3.45
CA LEU A 145 8.77 -0.89 -3.17
C LEU A 145 7.78 -1.48 -2.16
N TYR A 146 7.57 -0.81 -1.03
CA TYR A 146 6.60 -1.24 -0.01
C TYR A 146 5.20 -1.42 -0.59
N ILE A 147 4.69 -0.42 -1.34
CA ILE A 147 3.37 -0.49 -1.98
C ILE A 147 3.29 -1.73 -2.89
N LYS A 148 4.32 -1.96 -3.69
CA LYS A 148 4.38 -3.13 -4.58
C LYS A 148 4.35 -4.45 -3.82
N GLU A 149 5.10 -4.57 -2.73
CA GLU A 149 5.13 -5.80 -1.93
C GLU A 149 3.81 -6.03 -1.18
N ILE A 150 3.16 -4.98 -0.65
CA ILE A 150 1.82 -5.11 -0.07
C ILE A 150 0.80 -5.53 -1.14
N LEU A 151 0.85 -4.93 -2.34
CA LEU A 151 -0.03 -5.33 -3.43
C LEU A 151 0.18 -6.80 -3.81
N ARG A 152 1.41 -7.31 -3.82
CA ARG A 152 1.71 -8.74 -4.08
C ARG A 152 1.23 -9.65 -2.96
N ALA A 153 1.27 -9.18 -1.72
CA ALA A 153 0.82 -9.93 -0.55
C ALA A 153 -0.69 -10.16 -0.54
N LEU A 154 -1.50 -9.32 -1.20
CA LEU A 154 -2.95 -9.40 -1.19
C LEU A 154 -3.47 -10.83 -1.43
N PRO A 155 -4.34 -11.36 -0.55
CA PRO A 155 -4.94 -12.68 -0.71
C PRO A 155 -6.11 -12.56 -1.70
N VAL A 156 -5.79 -12.47 -2.99
CA VAL A 156 -6.77 -12.39 -4.09
C VAL A 156 -6.42 -13.37 -5.21
N ARG A 157 -7.43 -13.81 -5.96
CA ARG A 157 -7.31 -14.78 -7.06
C ARG A 157 -8.22 -14.42 -8.22
N GLY A 158 -8.06 -15.11 -9.36
CA GLY A 158 -8.93 -14.98 -10.53
C GLY A 158 -8.93 -13.57 -11.10
N ALA A 159 -10.11 -13.01 -11.36
CA ALA A 159 -10.25 -11.66 -11.92
C ALA A 159 -9.64 -10.56 -11.02
N LEU A 160 -9.66 -10.74 -9.70
CA LEU A 160 -9.05 -9.78 -8.77
C LEU A 160 -7.52 -9.77 -8.88
N ASP A 161 -6.90 -10.90 -9.27
CA ASP A 161 -5.46 -10.94 -9.51
C ASP A 161 -5.07 -10.09 -10.73
N GLN A 162 -5.90 -10.04 -11.78
CA GLN A 162 -5.64 -9.17 -12.92
C GLN A 162 -5.63 -7.69 -12.52
N LEU A 163 -6.60 -7.28 -11.69
CA LEU A 163 -6.64 -5.92 -11.13
C LEU A 163 -5.45 -5.63 -10.21
N ARG A 164 -5.03 -6.62 -9.41
CA ARG A 164 -3.81 -6.55 -8.60
C ARG A 164 -2.56 -6.36 -9.46
N GLN A 165 -2.41 -7.10 -10.57
CA GLN A 165 -1.29 -6.92 -11.49
C GLN A 165 -1.27 -5.51 -12.11
N ILE A 166 -2.44 -4.96 -12.46
CA ILE A 166 -2.52 -3.56 -12.91
C ILE A 166 -1.99 -2.62 -11.83
N CYS A 167 -2.40 -2.79 -10.58
CA CYS A 167 -1.90 -1.97 -9.47
C CYS A 167 -0.38 -2.08 -9.30
N ILE A 168 0.18 -3.30 -9.38
CA ILE A 168 1.62 -3.56 -9.31
C ILE A 168 2.35 -2.80 -10.42
N SER A 169 1.90 -2.91 -11.68
CA SER A 169 2.50 -2.19 -12.80
C SER A 169 2.43 -0.66 -12.64
N ARG A 170 1.37 -0.14 -12.01
CA ARG A 170 1.28 1.31 -11.70
C ARG A 170 2.20 1.70 -10.55
N ALA A 171 2.38 0.84 -9.55
CA ALA A 171 3.29 1.07 -8.43
C ALA A 171 4.76 1.10 -8.89
N GLU A 172 5.12 0.36 -9.95
CA GLU A 172 6.45 0.42 -10.57
C GLU A 172 6.73 1.75 -11.29
N LEU A 173 5.70 2.49 -11.65
CA LEU A 173 5.80 3.79 -12.32
C LEU A 173 5.51 4.97 -11.38
N TYR A 174 5.21 4.70 -10.10
CA TYR A 174 4.83 5.71 -9.12
C TYR A 174 5.97 6.65 -8.74
N TRP A 175 7.22 6.16 -8.78
CA TRP A 175 8.43 6.90 -8.45
C TRP A 175 9.60 6.38 -9.29
#